data_AF-A0A3G1T183-F1
#
_entry.id   AF-A0A3G1T183-F1
#
_cell.length_a   1.000
_cell.length_b   1.000
_cell.length_c   1.000
_cell.angle_alpha   90.00
_cell.angle_beta   90.00
_cell.angle_gamma   90.00
#
_symmetry.space_group_name_H-M   'P 1'
#
loop_
_entity.id
_entity.type
_entity.pdbx_description
1 polymer ?
#
loop_
_entity_poly.entity_id
_entity_poly.type
_entity_poly.pdbx_seq_one_letter_code
_entity_poly.pdbx_strand_id
1 'polypeptide(L)'
;MKKEVCNAYTELNDPATQRERFEQQAKDRAAGDDEAPPTDEAFCTALEYGLPPTGGWGLGIDRLTMFLTDSNNIKEVLLFPAMKPDDPNKHNEDEKSPATTIIQNGV
;
A
#
# COMPACT_ATOMS: atom_id res chain seq x y z
N MET A 1 -4.76 2.24 18.79
CA MET A 1 -3.73 1.98 17.77
C MET A 1 -3.51 0.46 17.64
N LYS A 2 -4.20 -0.19 16.70
CA LYS A 2 -4.12 -1.65 16.43
C LYS A 2 -3.66 -1.85 14.98
N LYS A 3 -2.43 -1.43 14.66
CA LYS A 3 -1.86 -1.54 13.32
C LYS A 3 -0.77 -2.60 13.35
N GLU A 4 -0.69 -3.43 12.32
CA GLU A 4 0.40 -4.39 12.14
C GLU A 4 1.71 -3.62 11.93
N VAL A 5 2.76 -3.97 12.67
CA VAL A 5 4.08 -3.32 12.60
C VAL A 5 5.12 -4.26 11.99
N CYS A 6 5.06 -5.55 12.35
CA CYS A 6 5.96 -6.57 11.84
C CYS A 6 5.20 -7.79 11.34
N ASN A 7 5.77 -8.45 10.34
CA ASN A 7 5.42 -9.79 9.92
C ASN A 7 6.68 -10.67 9.96
N ALA A 8 6.57 -11.89 10.44
CA ALA A 8 7.68 -12.83 10.53
C ALA A 8 7.18 -14.27 10.44
N TYR A 9 7.94 -15.12 9.78
CA TYR A 9 7.60 -16.52 9.57
C TYR A 9 8.85 -17.37 9.36
N THR A 10 8.75 -18.66 9.68
CA THR A 10 9.73 -19.64 9.21
C THR A 10 9.55 -19.78 7.70
N GLU A 11 10.62 -19.58 6.94
CA GLU A 11 10.57 -19.67 5.49
C GLU A 11 10.19 -21.09 5.07
N LEU A 12 9.30 -21.17 4.07
CA LEU A 12 9.00 -22.45 3.44
C LEU A 12 10.16 -22.81 2.52
N ASN A 13 10.92 -23.82 2.91
CA ASN A 13 12.09 -24.29 2.16
C ASN A 13 11.83 -25.58 1.36
N ASP A 14 10.62 -26.14 1.41
CA ASP A 14 10.23 -27.28 0.57
C ASP A 14 9.73 -26.80 -0.81
N PRO A 15 10.46 -27.07 -1.91
CA PRO A 15 10.08 -26.63 -3.24
C PRO A 15 8.77 -27.25 -3.73
N ALA A 16 8.43 -28.48 -3.32
CA ALA A 16 7.20 -29.15 -3.76
C ALA A 16 5.97 -28.45 -3.17
N THR A 17 5.96 -28.26 -1.85
CA THR A 17 4.91 -27.49 -1.16
C THR A 17 4.84 -26.05 -1.68
N GLN A 18 5.97 -25.41 -2.00
CA GLN A 18 5.96 -24.04 -2.55
C GLN A 18 5.27 -23.99 -3.92
N ARG A 19 5.51 -24.98 -4.80
CA ARG A 19 4.82 -25.07 -6.10
C ARG A 19 3.32 -25.29 -5.95
N GLU A 20 2.90 -26.19 -5.06
CA GLU A 20 1.47 -26.41 -4.78
C GLU A 20 0.77 -25.12 -4.32
N ARG A 21 1.45 -24.31 -3.49
CA ARG A 21 0.94 -23.00 -3.07
C ARG A 21 0.84 -22.02 -4.23
N PHE A 22 1.83 -21.97 -5.11
CA PHE A 22 1.75 -21.14 -6.32
C PHE A 22 0.65 -21.59 -7.27
N GLU A 23 0.40 -22.90 -7.43
CA GLU A 23 -0.72 -23.41 -8.22
C GLU A 23 -2.06 -22.98 -7.64
N GLN A 24 -2.20 -22.99 -6.31
CA GLN A 24 -3.41 -22.50 -5.65
C GLN A 24 -3.59 -21.00 -5.86
N GLN A 25 -2.53 -20.21 -5.68
CA GLN A 25 -2.57 -18.76 -5.92
C GLN A 25 -2.88 -18.42 -7.38
N ALA A 26 -2.39 -19.22 -8.34
CA ALA A 26 -2.72 -19.06 -9.75
C ALA A 26 -4.21 -19.32 -10.03
N LYS A 27 -4.84 -20.28 -9.34
CA LYS A 27 -6.30 -20.50 -9.41
C LYS A 27 -7.06 -19.33 -8.82
N ASP A 28 -6.63 -18.82 -7.67
CA ASP A 28 -7.26 -17.67 -7.00
C ASP A 28 -7.17 -16.41 -7.89
N ARG A 29 -6.02 -16.21 -8.53
CA ARG A 29 -5.84 -15.16 -9.54
C ARG A 29 -6.75 -15.31 -10.74
N ALA A 30 -6.90 -16.53 -11.27
CA ALA A 30 -7.82 -16.81 -12.37
C ALA A 30 -9.30 -16.62 -11.97
N ALA A 31 -9.61 -16.74 -10.68
CA ALA A 31 -10.91 -16.42 -10.10
C ALA A 31 -11.16 -14.92 -9.88
N GLY A 32 -10.16 -14.07 -10.14
CA GLY A 32 -10.27 -12.60 -10.09
C GLY A 32 -9.59 -11.94 -8.88
N ASP A 33 -8.72 -12.64 -8.15
CA ASP A 33 -7.91 -12.03 -7.09
C ASP A 33 -6.66 -11.34 -7.69
N ASP A 34 -6.68 -10.00 -7.73
CA ASP A 34 -5.57 -9.18 -8.22
C ASP A 34 -4.38 -9.10 -7.24
N GLU A 35 -4.57 -9.47 -5.97
CA GLU A 35 -3.51 -9.48 -4.95
C GLU A 35 -2.72 -10.80 -4.93
N ALA A 36 -3.25 -11.84 -5.59
CA ALA A 36 -2.60 -13.15 -5.68
C ALA A 36 -1.26 -13.07 -6.45
N PRO A 37 -0.13 -13.49 -5.83
CA PRO A 37 1.17 -13.44 -6.48
C PRO A 37 1.23 -14.31 -7.74
N PRO A 38 2.01 -13.93 -8.76
CA PRO A 38 2.30 -14.81 -9.88
C PRO A 38 3.17 -15.99 -9.44
N THR A 39 3.05 -17.11 -10.15
CA THR A 39 3.97 -18.24 -10.03
C THR A 39 5.38 -17.83 -10.49
N ASP A 40 6.40 -18.15 -9.68
CA ASP A 40 7.81 -17.92 -9.99
C ASP A 40 8.59 -19.25 -9.98
N GLU A 41 8.79 -19.81 -11.18
CA GLU A 41 9.54 -21.06 -11.34
C GLU A 41 11.03 -20.91 -11.08
N ALA A 42 11.61 -19.72 -11.28
CA ALA A 42 13.01 -19.49 -10.98
C ALA A 42 13.25 -19.53 -9.46
N PHE A 43 12.32 -18.98 -8.67
CA PHE A 43 12.33 -19.10 -7.22
C PHE A 43 12.19 -20.55 -6.75
N CYS A 44 11.24 -21.32 -7.30
CA CYS A 44 11.12 -22.75 -6.97
C CYS A 44 12.39 -23.54 -7.34
N THR A 45 12.97 -23.26 -8.50
CA THR A 45 14.24 -23.86 -8.92
C THR A 45 15.36 -23.52 -7.93
N ALA A 46 15.42 -22.29 -7.43
CA ALA A 46 16.39 -21.89 -6.41
C ALA A 46 16.21 -22.65 -5.09
N LEU A 47 14.97 -22.92 -4.67
CA LEU A 47 14.68 -23.73 -3.49
C LEU A 47 15.15 -25.19 -3.64
N GLU A 48 15.11 -25.75 -4.85
CA GLU A 48 15.60 -27.11 -5.15
C GLU A 48 17.11 -27.25 -5.01
N TYR A 49 17.88 -26.18 -5.19
CA TYR A 49 19.31 -26.17 -4.86
C TYR A 49 19.58 -26.23 -3.35
N GLY A 50 18.55 -26.05 -2.53
CA GLY A 50 18.59 -26.22 -1.08
C GLY A 50 18.67 -24.89 -0.33
N LEU A 51 17.51 -24.38 0.08
CA LEU A 51 17.43 -23.30 1.07
C LEU A 51 17.58 -23.89 2.48
N PRO A 52 18.59 -23.46 3.27
CA PRO A 52 18.71 -23.87 4.68
C PRO A 52 17.48 -23.44 5.49
N PRO A 53 17.21 -24.05 6.66
CA PRO A 53 16.18 -23.58 7.57
C PRO A 53 16.39 -22.09 7.89
N THR A 54 15.48 -21.25 7.41
CA THR A 54 15.61 -19.79 7.43
C THR A 54 14.36 -19.17 8.06
N GLY A 55 14.52 -18.03 8.73
CA GLY A 55 13.41 -17.21 9.22
C GLY A 55 13.38 -15.87 8.49
N GLY A 56 12.20 -15.50 8.00
CA GLY A 56 11.93 -14.20 7.39
C GLY A 56 11.38 -13.21 8.41
N TRP A 57 11.72 -11.94 8.22
CA TRP A 57 11.21 -10.85 9.03
C TRP A 57 11.06 -9.57 8.20
N GLY A 58 9.94 -8.88 8.38
CA GLY A 58 9.66 -7.57 7.79
C GLY A 58 9.08 -6.62 8.83
N LEU A 59 9.49 -5.35 8.75
CA LEU A 59 9.05 -4.27 9.63
C LEU A 59 8.63 -3.06 8.79
N GLY A 60 7.44 -2.55 9.06
CA GLY A 60 6.99 -1.28 8.50
C GLY A 60 7.65 -0.11 9.23
N ILE A 61 8.71 0.46 8.66
CA ILE A 61 9.43 1.60 9.25
C ILE A 61 8.50 2.79 9.47
N ASP A 62 7.67 3.14 8.49
CA ASP A 62 6.72 4.24 8.61
C ASP A 62 5.76 4.03 9.79
N ARG A 63 5.24 2.80 9.94
CA ARG A 63 4.31 2.46 11.04
C ARG A 63 5.02 2.47 12.39
N LEU A 64 6.28 2.05 12.45
CA LEU A 64 7.11 2.16 13.65
C LEU A 64 7.33 3.64 14.01
N THR A 65 7.71 4.47 13.04
CA THR A 65 7.91 5.90 13.26
C THR A 65 6.60 6.55 13.72
N MET A 66 5.47 6.26 13.07
CA MET A 66 4.15 6.75 13.49
C MET A 66 3.84 6.43 14.95
N PHE A 67 4.19 5.23 15.41
CA PHE A 67 4.02 4.83 16.81
C PHE A 67 4.92 5.65 17.75
N LEU A 68 6.17 5.87 17.37
CA LEU A 68 7.15 6.63 18.17
C LEU A 68 6.87 8.13 18.21
N THR A 69 6.16 8.67 17.20
CA THR A 69 5.84 10.09 17.08
C THR A 69 4.37 10.42 17.39
N ASP A 70 3.63 9.49 18.00
CA ASP A 70 2.19 9.60 18.30
C ASP A 70 1.35 10.10 17.10
N SER A 71 1.73 9.67 15.90
CA SER A 71 1.15 10.12 14.64
C SER A 71 0.12 9.13 14.12
N ASN A 72 -1.14 9.57 14.02
CA ASN A 72 -2.24 8.70 13.56
C ASN A 72 -2.31 8.53 12.03
N ASN A 73 -1.64 9.42 11.28
CA ASN A 73 -1.60 9.45 9.81
C ASN A 73 -0.16 9.26 9.28
N ILE A 74 0.02 8.44 8.24
CA ILE A 74 1.34 8.15 7.65
C ILE A 74 1.96 9.37 6.97
N LYS A 75 1.14 10.32 6.53
CA LYS A 75 1.62 11.55 5.88
C LYS A 75 2.47 12.44 6.81
N GLU A 76 2.32 12.29 8.13
CA GLU A 76 3.10 13.04 9.12
C GLU A 76 4.55 12.56 9.25
N VAL A 77 4.83 11.32 8.83
CA VAL A 77 6.16 10.70 8.94
C VAL A 77 6.87 10.58 7.58
N LEU A 78 6.22 11.03 6.50
CA LEU A 78 6.76 11.07 5.14
C LEU A 78 7.09 12.50 4.77
N LEU A 79 8.34 12.78 4.37
CA LEU A 79 8.76 14.13 3.96
C LEU A 79 7.93 14.68 2.77
N PHE A 80 7.63 13.81 1.81
CA PHE A 80 6.83 14.15 0.62
C PHE A 80 5.82 13.02 0.36
N PRO A 81 4.64 13.04 1.01
CA PRO A 81 3.65 11.99 0.82
C PRO A 81 3.02 12.09 -0.57
N ALA A 82 2.55 10.96 -1.11
CA ALA A 82 1.75 10.97 -2.33
C ALA A 82 0.45 11.76 -2.12
N MET A 83 0.29 12.81 -2.91
CA MET A 83 -0.89 13.69 -2.91
C MET A 83 -1.63 13.55 -4.23
N LYS A 84 -2.96 13.68 -4.17
CA LYS A 84 -3.74 13.86 -5.41
C LYS A 84 -3.33 15.20 -6.01
N PRO A 85 -3.09 15.28 -7.34
CA PRO A 85 -2.85 16.56 -7.99
C PRO A 85 -4.01 17.52 -7.73
N ASP A 86 -3.69 18.82 -7.63
CA ASP A 86 -4.72 19.84 -7.54
C ASP A 86 -5.51 19.90 -8.87
N ASP A 87 -6.82 20.11 -8.76
CA ASP A 87 -7.66 20.30 -9.93
C ASP A 87 -7.36 21.67 -10.55
N PRO A 88 -6.84 21.74 -11.79
CA PRO A 88 -6.49 23.00 -12.44
C PRO A 88 -7.70 23.92 -12.64
N ASN A 89 -8.94 23.44 -12.54
CA ASN A 89 -10.15 24.25 -12.70
C ASN A 89 -10.69 24.85 -11.39
N LYS A 90 -10.15 24.48 -10.22
CA LYS A 90 -10.70 24.91 -8.93
C LYS A 90 -10.52 26.39 -8.64
N HIS A 91 -9.58 27.07 -9.30
CA HIS A 91 -9.36 28.52 -9.15
C HIS A 91 -10.40 29.41 -9.84
N ASN A 92 -11.27 28.88 -10.69
CA ASN A 92 -12.22 29.69 -11.47
C ASN A 92 -13.59 29.91 -10.80
N GLU A 93 -13.87 29.21 -9.69
CA GLU A 93 -15.18 29.27 -9.02
C GLU A 93 -15.20 30.24 -7.83
N ASP A 94 -14.07 30.43 -7.14
CA ASP A 94 -13.99 31.27 -5.94
C ASP A 94 -13.98 32.79 -6.23
N GLU A 95 -13.81 33.22 -7.48
CA GLU A 95 -13.87 34.64 -7.88
C GLU A 95 -15.27 35.14 -8.29
N LYS A 96 -16.28 34.26 -8.42
CA LYS A 96 -17.63 34.68 -8.82
C LYS A 96 -18.59 34.84 -7.62
N SER A 97 -18.63 36.08 -7.12
CA SER A 97 -19.70 36.76 -6.36
C SER A 97 -19.62 36.66 -4.81
N PRO A 98 -19.76 37.80 -4.07
CA PRO A 98 -20.96 38.64 -4.12
C PRO A 98 -20.65 40.16 -4.09
N ALA A 99 -20.68 40.82 -5.25
CA ALA A 99 -20.69 42.30 -5.31
C ALA A 99 -21.96 42.88 -5.97
N THR A 100 -22.83 42.04 -6.54
CA THR A 100 -23.98 42.52 -7.33
C THR A 100 -25.23 42.87 -6.51
N THR A 101 -25.31 42.55 -5.20
CA THR A 101 -26.57 42.71 -4.44
C THR A 101 -26.79 44.11 -3.80
N ILE A 102 -25.80 45.00 -3.73
CA ILE A 102 -25.90 46.23 -2.90
C ILE A 102 -26.28 47.51 -3.68
N ILE A 103 -26.16 47.56 -5.02
CA ILE A 103 -26.30 48.83 -5.79
C ILE A 103 -27.59 48.91 -6.65
N GLN A 104 -28.74 48.44 -6.14
CA GLN A 104 -30.00 48.58 -6.88
C GLN A 104 -31.22 49.08 -6.09
N ASN A 105 -31.07 49.40 -4.80
CA ASN A 105 -32.17 49.95 -3.98
C ASN A 105 -31.80 51.31 -3.36
N GLY A 106 -31.48 52.30 -4.19
CA GLY A 106 -31.31 53.67 -3.68
C GLY A 106 -30.88 54.69 -4.71
N VAL A 107 -31.76 55.02 -5.67
CA VAL A 107 -32.17 56.38 -6.10
C VAL A 107 -33.53 56.24 -6.77
#